data_AF-A0A9C7QGJ0-F1
#
_entry.id   AF-A0A9C7QGJ0-F1
#
_cell.length_a   1.000
_cell.length_b   1.000
_cell.length_c   1.000
_cell.angle_alpha   90.00
_cell.angle_beta   90.00
_cell.angle_gamma   90.00
#
_symmetry.space_group_name_H-M   'P 1'
#
loop_
_entity.id
_entity.type
_entity.pdbx_description
1 polymer ?
#
loop_
_entity_poly.entity_id
_entity_poly.type
_entity_poly.pdbx_seq_one_letter_code
_entity_poly.pdbx_strand_id
1 'polypeptide(L)'
;MQGTKIRLVAGGLLMLATAGYVQADALQPDPAWQQGTLANGLQWQVLATPQRPSDRIEVRLLVNTGSLAESTQQSGFSHLIPRIALTQSGGLDATQARSLWQQGFDPKRPMPPVTVSYDSTQYNLSLPNNRNDLLKESLNYLANTMGKLAITPDVVNHALSAEDMVTTLPVDTKEGWWRYRLKGSALLGHDPAEPVKMPVDAAKVHDFYQKWYTPDAMTLIVVGNVDARSVAEQINKTFGELKGKRETPAPVPTLSPLRAEAVSIMTDAVRQDRLSIMWDAPWQPIRESAALLRYWRADLAREALFWHVQQALSKNNAKDIGLGFDCRVLFLRAQCGINIESPNDKLNSNLSTVARELAKVRDNGLPEEEFNALVAQKNLELQKLFATYARTDTDILISQRLRSLQNQVVDIAPEQYQRLRQDFLNSLTVEMLNQDLRQQLSQEMALILLQPKGEPEFNMKELQATWDQIMAPVTAAATSVETDDAHPEVTDIPAAQ
;
A
#
# COMPACT_ATOMS: atom_id res chain seq x y z
N MET A 1 47.50 -47.67 -47.92
CA MET A 1 48.20 -48.35 -46.82
C MET A 1 47.87 -47.64 -45.53
N GLN A 2 47.31 -48.37 -44.55
CA GLN A 2 47.37 -48.21 -43.08
C GLN A 2 47.05 -46.82 -42.46
N GLY A 3 46.13 -46.66 -41.51
CA GLY A 3 45.36 -47.65 -40.75
C GLY A 3 44.31 -47.00 -39.83
N THR A 4 43.15 -47.65 -39.80
CA THR A 4 42.37 -48.07 -38.62
C THR A 4 42.21 -47.11 -37.43
N LYS A 5 40.95 -46.77 -37.12
CA LYS A 5 40.23 -47.32 -35.94
C LYS A 5 38.74 -46.94 -35.99
N ILE A 6 37.90 -47.93 -36.25
CA ILE A 6 36.50 -47.95 -35.86
C ILE A 6 36.44 -48.34 -34.38
N ARG A 7 35.76 -47.56 -33.56
CA ARG A 7 35.13 -48.04 -32.32
C ARG A 7 33.75 -47.39 -32.20
N LEU A 8 32.73 -48.23 -32.37
CA LEU A 8 31.40 -48.03 -31.81
C LEU A 8 31.50 -47.91 -30.29
N VAL A 9 30.82 -46.91 -29.73
CA VAL A 9 30.28 -46.97 -28.36
C VAL A 9 28.81 -46.61 -28.45
N ALA A 10 27.99 -47.57 -28.04
CA ALA A 10 26.56 -47.48 -27.90
C ALA A 10 26.17 -46.66 -26.65
N GLY A 11 24.96 -46.12 -26.67
CA GLY A 11 24.17 -45.91 -25.45
C GLY A 11 24.11 -44.48 -24.94
N GLY A 12 22.90 -43.91 -24.98
CA GLY A 12 22.58 -42.69 -24.26
C GLY A 12 21.35 -41.99 -24.82
N LEU A 13 20.16 -42.53 -24.55
CA LEU A 13 18.90 -41.79 -24.62
C LEU A 13 19.03 -40.55 -23.72
N LEU A 14 19.38 -39.41 -24.31
CA LEU A 14 19.20 -38.10 -23.69
C LEU A 14 17.70 -37.82 -23.66
N MET A 15 17.06 -38.26 -22.57
CA MET A 15 15.83 -37.63 -22.08
C MET A 15 16.18 -36.17 -21.80
N LEU A 16 16.02 -35.32 -22.81
CA LEU A 16 15.91 -33.88 -22.63
C LEU A 16 14.62 -33.65 -21.84
N ALA A 17 14.74 -33.68 -20.52
CA ALA A 17 13.81 -32.98 -19.66
C ALA A 17 13.93 -31.50 -20.03
N THR A 18 13.15 -31.05 -21.01
CA THR A 18 12.85 -29.64 -21.17
C THR A 18 12.04 -29.25 -19.96
N ALA A 19 12.73 -28.94 -18.85
CA ALA A 19 12.17 -28.06 -17.85
C ALA A 19 11.90 -26.76 -18.60
N GLY A 20 10.65 -26.59 -19.02
CA GLY A 20 10.15 -25.31 -19.49
C GLY A 20 10.26 -24.34 -18.34
N TYR A 21 11.42 -23.70 -18.20
CA TYR A 21 11.50 -22.47 -17.45
C TYR A 21 10.64 -21.48 -18.24
N VAL A 22 9.38 -21.34 -17.81
CA VAL A 22 8.56 -20.19 -18.19
C VAL A 22 9.39 -18.98 -17.79
N GLN A 23 10.06 -18.35 -18.76
CA GLN A 23 10.80 -17.13 -18.48
C GLN A 23 9.76 -16.09 -18.05
N ALA A 24 9.90 -15.59 -16.83
CA ALA A 24 9.04 -14.53 -16.34
C ALA A 24 9.33 -13.27 -17.18
N ASP A 25 8.33 -12.82 -17.96
CA ASP A 25 8.44 -11.57 -18.68
C ASP A 25 8.61 -10.39 -17.71
N ALA A 26 9.53 -9.48 -18.04
CA ALA A 26 9.64 -8.20 -17.36
C ALA A 26 8.35 -7.39 -17.56
N LEU A 27 7.79 -6.89 -16.46
CA LEU A 27 6.60 -6.04 -16.49
C LEU A 27 6.94 -4.75 -17.23
N GLN A 28 6.14 -4.40 -18.25
CA GLN A 28 6.38 -3.19 -19.04
C GLN A 28 5.61 -2.04 -18.38
N PRO A 29 6.29 -0.96 -17.96
CA PRO A 29 5.61 0.22 -17.45
C PRO A 29 4.56 0.72 -18.44
N ASP A 30 3.42 1.20 -17.93
CA ASP A 30 2.38 1.80 -18.76
C ASP A 30 2.94 2.96 -19.62
N PRO A 31 2.98 2.82 -20.96
CA PRO A 31 3.55 3.83 -21.85
C PRO A 31 2.70 5.12 -21.91
N ALA A 32 1.47 5.11 -21.40
CA ALA A 32 0.64 6.32 -21.30
C ALA A 32 1.23 7.34 -20.31
N TRP A 33 2.01 6.89 -19.33
CA TRP A 33 2.77 7.74 -18.44
C TRP A 33 4.06 8.22 -19.09
N GLN A 34 4.04 9.45 -19.61
CA GLN A 34 5.27 10.11 -20.04
C GLN A 34 6.07 10.49 -18.81
N GLN A 35 7.35 10.15 -18.80
CA GLN A 35 8.21 10.36 -17.65
C GLN A 35 9.60 10.85 -18.09
N GLY A 36 10.24 11.61 -17.23
CA GLY A 36 11.60 12.09 -17.48
C GLY A 36 12.30 12.56 -16.22
N THR A 37 13.58 12.88 -16.37
CA THR A 37 14.41 13.46 -15.31
C THR A 37 15.13 14.67 -15.89
N LEU A 38 14.98 15.82 -15.23
CA LEU A 38 15.69 17.05 -15.60
C LEU A 38 17.18 16.93 -15.28
N ALA A 39 18.00 17.80 -15.86
CA ALA A 39 19.45 17.80 -15.64
C ALA A 39 19.85 18.00 -14.17
N ASN A 40 18.99 18.65 -13.36
CA ASN A 40 19.20 18.84 -11.93
C ASN A 40 18.68 17.69 -11.06
N GLY A 41 18.18 16.60 -11.65
CA GLY A 41 17.72 15.40 -10.96
C GLY A 41 16.21 15.36 -10.65
N LEU A 42 15.46 16.44 -10.88
CA LEU A 42 14.01 16.44 -10.68
C LEU A 42 13.33 15.46 -11.63
N GLN A 43 12.52 14.58 -11.07
CA GLN A 43 11.73 13.61 -11.82
C GLN A 43 10.36 14.19 -12.11
N TRP A 44 9.81 13.90 -13.28
CA TRP A 44 8.45 14.30 -13.64
C TRP A 44 7.71 13.20 -14.36
N GLN A 45 6.40 13.19 -14.21
CA GLN A 45 5.49 12.25 -14.84
C GLN A 45 4.21 12.95 -15.29
N VAL A 46 3.75 12.68 -16.51
CA VAL A 46 2.53 13.26 -17.09
C VAL A 46 1.68 12.13 -17.68
N LEU A 47 0.42 12.07 -17.25
CA LEU A 47 -0.62 11.24 -17.88
C LEU A 47 -1.63 12.14 -18.58
N ALA A 48 -1.61 12.14 -19.91
CA ALA A 48 -2.62 12.80 -20.72
C ALA A 48 -3.93 11.98 -20.71
N THR A 49 -5.06 12.63 -20.43
CA THR A 49 -6.38 11.97 -20.34
C THR A 49 -7.41 12.54 -21.32
N PRO A 50 -7.20 12.45 -22.65
CA PRO A 50 -8.13 12.98 -23.66
C PRO A 50 -9.54 12.37 -23.58
N GLN A 51 -9.66 11.15 -23.05
CA GLN A 51 -10.93 10.48 -22.75
C GLN A 51 -11.72 11.13 -21.59
N ARG A 52 -11.13 12.09 -20.88
CA ARG A 52 -11.73 12.88 -19.78
C ARG A 52 -11.59 14.37 -20.05
N PRO A 53 -12.20 14.90 -21.12
CA PRO A 53 -11.97 16.27 -21.58
C PRO A 53 -12.60 17.34 -20.68
N SER A 54 -13.34 16.97 -19.64
CA SER A 54 -13.95 17.89 -18.66
C SER A 54 -13.38 17.75 -17.25
N ASP A 55 -12.55 16.75 -17.00
CA ASP A 55 -12.01 16.51 -15.67
C ASP A 55 -10.95 17.54 -15.30
N ARG A 56 -10.75 17.68 -13.99
CA ARG A 56 -9.74 18.57 -13.41
C ARG A 56 -8.34 18.07 -13.74
N ILE A 57 -7.39 18.99 -13.80
CA ILE A 57 -5.96 18.69 -13.94
C ILE A 57 -5.38 18.57 -12.53
N GLU A 58 -4.93 17.37 -12.19
CA GLU A 58 -4.32 17.08 -10.91
C GLU A 58 -2.81 17.28 -10.97
N VAL A 59 -2.27 18.05 -10.03
CA VAL A 59 -0.84 18.30 -9.89
C VAL A 59 -0.41 17.88 -8.49
N ARG A 60 0.65 17.06 -8.41
CA ARG A 60 1.24 16.59 -7.15
C ARG A 60 2.75 16.80 -7.21
N LEU A 61 3.30 17.49 -6.22
CA LEU A 61 4.76 17.57 -6.06
C LEU A 61 5.15 16.85 -4.78
N LEU A 62 5.83 15.72 -4.94
CA LEU A 62 6.38 14.92 -3.86
C LEU A 62 7.81 15.36 -3.60
N VAL A 63 8.12 15.71 -2.35
CA VAL A 63 9.47 15.89 -1.84
C VAL A 63 9.76 14.72 -0.91
N ASN A 64 10.81 13.94 -1.16
CA ASN A 64 11.20 12.78 -0.34
C ASN A 64 11.89 13.21 0.97
N THR A 65 11.24 14.10 1.72
CA THR A 65 11.60 14.55 3.06
C THR A 65 10.35 14.68 3.91
N GLY A 66 10.38 14.01 5.06
CA GLY A 66 9.41 14.15 6.14
C GLY A 66 10.11 14.25 7.49
N SER A 67 9.41 13.94 8.57
CA SER A 67 9.92 14.06 9.94
C SER A 67 11.09 13.13 10.29
N LEU A 68 11.31 12.04 9.55
CA LEU A 68 12.48 11.17 9.73
C LEU A 68 13.81 11.87 9.39
N ALA A 69 13.75 12.93 8.59
CA ALA A 69 14.92 13.71 8.23
C ALA A 69 15.36 14.68 9.33
N GLU A 70 14.52 14.89 10.35
CA GLU A 70 14.75 15.82 11.45
C GLU A 70 15.70 15.24 12.50
N SER A 71 16.65 16.06 12.97
CA SER A 71 17.29 15.81 14.26
C SER A 71 16.38 16.22 15.42
N THR A 72 16.75 15.86 16.65
CA THR A 72 16.02 16.29 17.85
C THR A 72 15.95 17.81 18.03
N GLN A 73 16.89 18.57 17.45
CA GLN A 73 16.84 20.05 17.46
C GLN A 73 16.00 20.64 16.31
N GLN A 74 15.59 19.81 15.35
CA GLN A 74 14.82 20.17 14.15
C GLN A 74 13.39 19.64 14.20
N SER A 75 12.96 19.12 15.35
CA SER A 75 11.61 18.58 15.56
C SER A 75 10.54 19.56 15.06
N GLY A 76 9.68 19.10 14.16
CA GLY A 76 8.58 19.86 13.56
C GLY A 76 8.96 20.73 12.36
N PHE A 77 10.21 20.76 11.91
CA PHE A 77 10.64 21.59 10.77
C PHE A 77 10.01 21.14 9.45
N SER A 78 9.86 19.84 9.22
CA SER A 78 9.23 19.28 8.03
C SER A 78 7.76 19.70 7.89
N HIS A 79 7.07 19.94 9.01
CA HIS A 79 5.71 20.48 9.05
C HIS A 79 5.70 22.01 8.92
N LEU A 80 6.61 22.72 9.60
CA LEU A 80 6.65 24.17 9.58
C LEU A 80 6.97 24.75 8.19
N ILE A 81 7.87 24.12 7.43
CA ILE A 81 8.27 24.62 6.10
C ILE A 81 7.09 24.75 5.12
N PRO A 82 6.24 23.72 4.91
CA PRO A 82 5.07 23.88 4.05
C PRO A 82 4.06 24.88 4.63
N ARG A 83 3.95 25.01 5.96
CA ARG A 83 3.12 26.05 6.57
C ARG A 83 3.63 27.46 6.23
N ILE A 84 4.95 27.66 6.25
CA ILE A 84 5.59 28.89 5.78
C ILE A 84 5.29 29.12 4.30
N ALA A 85 5.39 28.08 3.46
CA ALA A 85 5.11 28.16 2.03
C ALA A 85 3.69 28.63 1.73
N LEU A 86 2.68 28.10 2.44
CA LEU A 86 1.27 28.42 2.21
C LEU A 86 0.91 29.86 2.55
N THR A 87 1.71 30.56 3.37
CA THR A 87 1.53 31.98 3.66
C THR A 87 2.20 32.91 2.63
N GLN A 88 2.94 32.36 1.67
CA GLN A 88 3.63 33.11 0.63
C GLN A 88 2.96 32.90 -0.73
N SER A 89 3.04 33.91 -1.61
CA SER A 89 2.45 33.80 -2.95
C SER A 89 3.28 32.97 -3.93
N GLY A 90 4.46 32.49 -3.53
CA GLY A 90 5.39 31.79 -4.43
C GLY A 90 5.73 32.62 -5.67
N GLY A 91 5.89 33.94 -5.53
CA GLY A 91 6.22 34.86 -6.63
C GLY A 91 5.06 35.22 -7.55
N LEU A 92 3.84 34.75 -7.26
CA LEU A 92 2.63 35.19 -7.96
C LEU A 92 2.19 36.57 -7.46
N ASP A 93 1.54 37.35 -8.33
CA ASP A 93 0.87 38.57 -7.89
C ASP A 93 -0.38 38.25 -7.05
N ALA A 94 -0.94 39.25 -6.38
CA ALA A 94 -2.07 39.05 -5.46
C ALA A 94 -3.34 38.48 -6.14
N THR A 95 -3.57 38.82 -7.42
CA THR A 95 -4.71 38.34 -8.19
C THR A 95 -4.51 36.89 -8.61
N GLN A 96 -3.31 36.56 -9.10
CA GLN A 96 -2.91 35.21 -9.47
C GLN A 96 -2.94 34.26 -8.27
N ALA A 97 -2.34 34.66 -7.14
CA ALA A 97 -2.34 33.85 -5.93
C ALA A 97 -3.77 33.59 -5.43
N ARG A 98 -4.63 34.61 -5.42
CA ARG A 98 -6.05 34.46 -5.07
C ARG A 98 -6.77 33.52 -6.03
N SER A 99 -6.55 33.68 -7.33
CA SER A 99 -7.16 32.85 -8.37
C SER A 99 -6.76 31.38 -8.23
N LEU A 100 -5.46 31.11 -8.01
CA LEU A 100 -4.94 29.77 -7.77
C LEU A 100 -5.57 29.14 -6.52
N TRP A 101 -5.61 29.84 -5.39
CA TRP A 101 -6.17 29.26 -4.15
C TRP A 101 -7.69 29.11 -4.17
N GLN A 102 -8.44 29.96 -4.87
CA GLN A 102 -9.89 29.77 -5.01
C GLN A 102 -10.27 28.62 -5.93
N GLN A 103 -9.41 28.28 -6.88
CA GLN A 103 -9.71 27.31 -7.95
C GLN A 103 -8.82 26.07 -7.90
N GLY A 104 -7.86 26.01 -6.99
CA GLY A 104 -6.81 24.98 -6.92
C GLY A 104 -7.16 23.73 -6.13
N PHE A 105 -8.45 23.55 -5.79
CA PHE A 105 -8.94 22.40 -5.03
C PHE A 105 -10.07 21.69 -5.78
N ASP A 106 -10.14 20.37 -5.60
CA ASP A 106 -11.25 19.59 -6.12
C ASP A 106 -12.49 19.83 -5.23
N PRO A 107 -13.60 20.37 -5.78
CA PRO A 107 -14.82 20.55 -5.01
C PRO A 107 -15.50 19.22 -4.62
N LYS A 108 -15.21 18.11 -5.30
CA LYS A 108 -15.82 16.80 -5.01
C LYS A 108 -15.08 16.05 -3.91
N ARG A 109 -13.75 15.99 -3.99
CA ARG A 109 -12.88 15.30 -3.02
C ARG A 109 -11.67 16.19 -2.69
N PRO A 110 -11.88 17.27 -1.91
CA PRO A 110 -10.80 18.21 -1.62
C PRO A 110 -9.67 17.50 -0.87
N MET A 111 -8.45 17.67 -1.37
CA MET A 111 -7.24 17.33 -0.64
C MET A 111 -6.70 18.57 0.08
N PRO A 112 -6.07 18.41 1.25
CA PRO A 112 -5.35 19.50 1.90
C PRO A 112 -4.22 19.99 0.99
N PRO A 113 -3.88 21.30 0.99
CA PRO A 113 -2.83 21.86 0.14
C PRO A 113 -1.49 21.14 0.27
N VAL A 114 -1.15 20.71 1.48
CA VAL A 114 0.06 19.94 1.75
C VAL A 114 -0.23 18.84 2.76
N THR A 115 0.37 17.67 2.52
CA THR A 115 0.40 16.56 3.47
C THR A 115 1.85 16.19 3.80
N VAL A 116 2.17 16.12 5.09
CA VAL A 116 3.49 15.71 5.58
C VAL A 116 3.40 14.32 6.21
N SER A 117 4.34 13.46 5.90
CA SER A 117 4.48 12.13 6.50
C SER A 117 5.88 11.95 7.08
N TYR A 118 6.20 10.73 7.48
CA TYR A 118 7.50 10.36 8.02
C TYR A 118 8.63 10.56 7.01
N ASP A 119 8.38 10.26 5.74
CA ASP A 119 9.39 10.22 4.67
C ASP A 119 9.19 11.25 3.57
N SER A 120 8.07 11.96 3.59
CA SER A 120 7.63 12.76 2.44
C SER A 120 6.82 13.99 2.82
N THR A 121 6.88 14.99 1.95
CA THR A 121 6.03 16.18 1.95
C THR A 121 5.40 16.29 0.56
N GLN A 122 4.07 16.27 0.48
CA GLN A 122 3.32 16.24 -0.76
C GLN A 122 2.45 17.49 -0.90
N TYR A 123 2.71 18.29 -1.93
CA TYR A 123 1.86 19.44 -2.31
C TYR A 123 0.76 18.99 -3.27
N ASN A 124 -0.48 19.41 -3.03
CA ASN A 124 -1.66 18.98 -3.75
C ASN A 124 -2.38 20.17 -4.38
N LEU A 125 -2.55 20.15 -5.71
CA LEU A 125 -3.37 21.09 -6.45
C LEU A 125 -4.27 20.34 -7.44
N SER A 126 -5.51 20.79 -7.55
CA SER A 126 -6.49 20.30 -8.52
C SER A 126 -7.05 21.50 -9.26
N LEU A 127 -6.79 21.60 -10.57
CA LEU A 127 -7.08 22.79 -11.38
C LEU A 127 -8.27 22.53 -12.31
N PRO A 128 -9.11 23.54 -12.62
CA PRO A 128 -10.13 23.38 -13.65
C PRO A 128 -9.50 23.07 -15.01
N ASN A 129 -10.21 22.32 -15.84
CA ASN A 129 -9.72 22.05 -17.19
C ASN A 129 -9.68 23.33 -18.05
N ASN A 130 -8.93 23.30 -19.15
CA ASN A 130 -8.76 24.41 -20.10
C ASN A 130 -8.23 25.72 -19.46
N ARG A 131 -7.55 25.64 -18.31
CA ARG A 131 -6.90 26.77 -17.62
C ARG A 131 -5.38 26.63 -17.62
N ASN A 132 -4.80 26.76 -18.80
CA ASN A 132 -3.34 26.70 -18.99
C ASN A 132 -2.60 27.81 -18.21
N ASP A 133 -3.26 28.95 -17.98
CA ASP A 133 -2.81 30.02 -17.09
C ASP A 133 -2.63 29.52 -15.65
N LEU A 134 -3.64 28.86 -15.08
CA LEU A 134 -3.57 28.30 -13.72
C LEU A 134 -2.54 27.18 -13.63
N LEU A 135 -2.40 26.34 -14.65
CA LEU A 135 -1.35 25.32 -14.68
C LEU A 135 0.03 25.97 -14.61
N LYS A 136 0.31 26.97 -15.44
CA LYS A 136 1.57 27.71 -15.39
C LYS A 136 1.81 28.39 -14.03
N GLU A 137 0.78 29.01 -13.46
CA GLU A 137 0.84 29.65 -12.14
C GLU A 137 1.11 28.63 -11.03
N SER A 138 0.48 27.45 -11.09
CA SER A 138 0.72 26.36 -10.14
C SER A 138 2.16 25.85 -10.20
N LEU A 139 2.72 25.66 -11.40
CA LEU A 139 4.10 25.22 -11.60
C LEU A 139 5.09 26.27 -11.06
N ASN A 140 4.82 27.55 -11.30
CA ASN A 140 5.65 28.65 -10.79
C ASN A 140 5.60 28.75 -9.26
N TYR A 141 4.40 28.66 -8.67
CA TYR A 141 4.21 28.64 -7.22
C TYR A 141 5.01 27.50 -6.58
N LEU A 142 4.86 26.27 -7.11
CA LEU A 142 5.56 25.09 -6.64
C LEU A 142 7.09 25.24 -6.77
N ALA A 143 7.61 25.67 -7.92
CA ALA A 143 9.05 25.86 -8.10
C ALA A 143 9.64 26.94 -7.20
N ASN A 144 8.95 28.07 -7.01
CA ASN A 144 9.42 29.10 -6.09
C ASN A 144 9.35 28.63 -4.63
N THR A 145 8.37 27.81 -4.27
CA THR A 145 8.32 27.13 -2.96
C THR A 145 9.52 26.20 -2.77
N MET A 146 9.96 25.51 -3.82
CA MET A 146 11.07 24.56 -3.75
C MET A 146 12.46 25.19 -3.76
N GLY A 147 12.63 26.37 -4.36
CA GLY A 147 13.97 26.96 -4.54
C GLY A 147 14.15 28.38 -4.01
N LYS A 148 13.09 29.08 -3.61
CA LYS A 148 13.12 30.52 -3.27
C LYS A 148 12.25 30.85 -2.04
N LEU A 149 12.01 29.88 -1.15
CA LEU A 149 11.20 30.11 0.04
C LEU A 149 11.87 31.10 0.98
N ALA A 150 11.19 32.19 1.31
CA ALA A 150 11.70 33.16 2.29
C ALA A 150 11.48 32.62 3.71
N ILE A 151 12.55 32.45 4.49
CA ILE A 151 12.48 31.98 5.88
C ILE A 151 13.17 33.04 6.76
N THR A 152 12.38 34.00 7.23
CA THR A 152 12.82 35.05 8.15
C THR A 152 12.02 34.98 9.45
N PRO A 153 12.49 35.57 10.57
CA PRO A 153 11.73 35.56 11.84
C PRO A 153 10.29 36.07 11.70
N ASP A 154 10.07 37.15 10.93
CA ASP A 154 8.73 37.71 10.73
C ASP A 154 7.80 36.77 9.95
N VAL A 155 8.33 36.13 8.90
CA VAL A 155 7.56 35.15 8.10
C VAL A 155 7.22 33.92 8.93
N VAL A 156 8.17 33.42 9.74
CA VAL A 156 7.94 32.30 10.64
C VAL A 156 6.86 32.64 11.66
N ASN A 157 6.93 33.82 12.29
CA ASN A 157 5.92 34.28 13.24
C ASN A 157 4.55 34.42 12.58
N HIS A 158 4.49 34.97 11.36
CA HIS A 158 3.26 35.07 10.60
C HIS A 158 2.65 33.69 10.32
N ALA A 159 3.46 32.74 9.84
CA ALA A 159 3.02 31.36 9.58
C ALA A 159 2.49 30.67 10.84
N LEU A 160 3.16 30.84 11.98
CA LEU A 160 2.72 30.30 13.28
C LEU A 160 1.42 30.93 13.81
N SER A 161 1.13 32.18 13.41
CA SER A 161 -0.12 32.87 13.76
C SER A 161 -1.29 32.60 12.81
N ALA A 162 -0.99 32.15 11.58
CA ALA A 162 -1.98 31.81 10.56
C ALA A 162 -2.62 30.43 10.82
N GLU A 163 -3.78 30.21 10.21
CA GLU A 163 -4.44 28.89 10.19
C GLU A 163 -3.51 27.82 9.60
N ASP A 164 -3.42 26.68 10.27
CA ASP A 164 -2.59 25.58 9.81
C ASP A 164 -3.35 24.74 8.79
N MET A 165 -2.96 24.88 7.52
CA MET A 165 -3.55 24.15 6.40
C MET A 165 -2.74 22.89 6.00
N VAL A 166 -1.69 22.57 6.76
CA VAL A 166 -0.90 21.36 6.55
C VAL A 166 -1.54 20.20 7.32
N THR A 167 -1.69 19.05 6.68
CA THR A 167 -2.15 17.82 7.35
C THR A 167 -1.03 16.80 7.42
N THR A 168 -1.20 15.80 8.27
CA THR A 168 -0.27 14.67 8.34
C THR A 168 -0.82 13.40 7.73
N LEU A 169 0.08 12.50 7.34
CA LEU A 169 -0.24 11.10 7.06
C LEU A 169 0.63 10.21 7.96
N PRO A 170 0.04 9.41 8.88
CA PRO A 170 -1.39 9.32 9.22
C PRO A 170 -2.02 10.64 9.71
N VAL A 171 -3.34 10.76 9.54
CA VAL A 171 -4.10 11.99 9.87
C VAL A 171 -4.07 12.28 11.37
N ASP A 172 -4.33 11.28 12.20
CA ASP A 172 -4.14 11.37 13.64
C ASP A 172 -2.93 10.51 14.02
N THR A 173 -1.78 11.16 14.22
CA THR A 173 -0.56 10.47 14.63
C THR A 173 -0.63 10.04 16.09
N LYS A 174 -1.52 10.62 16.91
CA LYS A 174 -1.68 10.33 18.34
C LYS A 174 -2.71 9.24 18.61
N GLU A 175 -3.38 8.74 17.56
CA GLU A 175 -4.30 7.62 17.60
C GLU A 175 -3.66 6.36 18.23
N GLY A 176 -4.41 5.68 19.09
CA GLY A 176 -3.91 4.60 19.94
C GLY A 176 -3.35 3.40 19.15
N TRP A 177 -4.03 2.99 18.08
CA TRP A 177 -3.54 1.95 17.18
C TRP A 177 -2.24 2.36 16.49
N TRP A 178 -2.16 3.59 15.95
CA TRP A 178 -0.91 4.07 15.35
C TRP A 178 0.24 4.08 16.36
N ARG A 179 0.02 4.57 17.58
CA ARG A 179 1.03 4.57 18.66
C ARG A 179 1.48 3.16 19.04
N TYR A 180 0.57 2.20 19.07
CA TYR A 180 0.93 0.80 19.26
C TYR A 180 1.79 0.29 18.10
N ARG A 181 1.39 0.60 16.86
CA ARG A 181 2.06 0.13 15.64
C ARG A 181 3.48 0.65 15.48
N LEU A 182 3.77 1.84 15.99
CA LEU A 182 5.10 2.46 15.96
C LEU A 182 6.13 1.80 16.89
N LYS A 183 5.70 1.01 17.88
CA LYS A 183 6.61 0.44 18.89
C LYS A 183 7.73 -0.37 18.24
N GLY A 184 8.97 -0.03 18.59
CA GLY A 184 10.17 -0.70 18.09
C GLY A 184 10.55 -0.35 16.64
N SER A 185 9.85 0.58 15.99
CA SER A 185 10.16 1.02 14.61
C SER A 185 11.07 2.24 14.57
N ALA A 186 11.69 2.50 13.42
CA ALA A 186 12.50 3.70 13.18
C ALA A 186 11.68 5.01 13.15
N LEU A 187 10.35 4.89 13.03
CA LEU A 187 9.43 6.02 13.02
C LEU A 187 9.14 6.58 14.42
N LEU A 188 9.44 5.80 15.47
CA LEU A 188 9.19 6.20 16.85
C LEU A 188 10.06 7.41 17.21
N GLY A 189 9.43 8.49 17.66
CA GLY A 189 10.11 9.75 18.00
C GLY A 189 10.23 10.74 16.85
N HIS A 190 9.79 10.38 15.64
CA HIS A 190 9.77 11.24 14.45
C HIS A 190 8.34 11.57 14.03
N ASP A 191 7.51 12.03 14.97
CA ASP A 191 6.10 12.31 14.70
C ASP A 191 5.94 13.51 13.73
N PRO A 192 5.32 13.35 12.55
CA PRO A 192 5.16 14.46 11.60
C PRO A 192 4.21 15.57 12.10
N ALA A 193 3.44 15.32 13.16
CA ALA A 193 2.60 16.31 13.81
C ALA A 193 3.29 17.00 15.01
N GLU A 194 4.56 16.69 15.28
CA GLU A 194 5.26 17.27 16.43
C GLU A 194 5.43 18.79 16.25
N PRO A 195 5.03 19.61 17.24
CA PRO A 195 5.16 21.06 17.12
C PRO A 195 6.63 21.47 17.18
N VAL A 196 6.93 22.59 16.52
CA VAL A 196 8.26 23.21 16.61
C VAL A 196 8.54 23.73 18.02
N LYS A 197 9.79 23.59 18.46
CA LYS A 197 10.23 24.13 19.75
C LYS A 197 10.33 25.67 19.69
N MET A 198 9.72 26.34 20.65
CA MET A 198 9.78 27.80 20.78
C MET A 198 10.96 28.27 21.66
N PRO A 199 11.60 29.41 21.33
CA PRO A 199 11.43 30.19 20.10
C PRO A 199 12.05 29.48 18.88
N VAL A 200 11.45 29.67 17.70
CA VAL A 200 11.96 29.08 16.45
C VAL A 200 13.15 29.89 15.94
N ASP A 201 14.26 29.19 15.65
CA ASP A 201 15.43 29.76 15.00
C ASP A 201 15.26 29.66 13.47
N ALA A 202 14.88 30.77 12.84
CA ALA A 202 14.63 30.83 11.39
C ALA A 202 15.85 30.41 10.55
N ALA A 203 17.08 30.66 11.03
CA ALA A 203 18.29 30.24 10.31
C ALA A 203 18.39 28.71 10.26
N LYS A 204 18.08 28.01 11.35
CA LYS A 204 18.08 26.54 11.39
C LYS A 204 16.98 25.92 10.51
N VAL A 205 15.80 26.56 10.46
CA VAL A 205 14.72 26.13 9.54
C VAL A 205 15.16 26.29 8.09
N HIS A 206 15.82 27.41 7.77
CA HIS A 206 16.39 27.66 6.45
C HIS A 206 17.49 26.64 6.09
N ASP A 207 18.39 26.31 7.01
CA ASP A 207 19.43 25.30 6.78
C ASP A 207 18.83 23.92 6.51
N PHE A 208 17.78 23.53 7.25
CA PHE A 208 17.04 22.30 6.99
C PHE A 208 16.38 22.32 5.61
N TYR A 209 15.72 23.43 5.25
CA TYR A 209 15.12 23.61 3.93
C TYR A 209 16.16 23.44 2.82
N GLN A 210 17.29 24.16 2.87
CA GLN A 210 18.35 24.05 1.86
C GLN A 210 18.95 22.65 1.74
N LYS A 211 19.12 21.95 2.87
CA LYS A 211 19.67 20.59 2.90
C LYS A 211 18.73 19.57 2.23
N TRP A 212 17.43 19.70 2.45
CA TRP A 212 16.48 18.64 2.14
C TRP A 212 15.57 18.94 0.93
N TYR A 213 15.27 20.20 0.63
CA TYR A 213 14.47 20.61 -0.54
C TYR A 213 15.37 20.75 -1.76
N THR A 214 15.79 19.60 -2.29
CA THR A 214 16.71 19.48 -3.43
C THR A 214 16.02 18.76 -4.60
N PRO A 215 16.25 19.19 -5.86
CA PRO A 215 15.52 18.68 -7.02
C PRO A 215 15.66 17.17 -7.23
N ASP A 216 16.81 16.57 -6.92
CA ASP A 216 17.04 15.12 -7.03
C ASP A 216 16.18 14.25 -6.09
N ALA A 217 15.53 14.88 -5.11
CA ALA A 217 14.59 14.23 -4.20
C ALA A 217 13.13 14.63 -4.48
N MET A 218 12.83 15.20 -5.66
CA MET A 218 11.51 15.67 -6.03
C MET A 218 10.92 14.87 -7.19
N THR A 219 9.62 14.60 -7.12
CA THR A 219 8.83 14.05 -8.23
C THR A 219 7.58 14.89 -8.45
N LEU A 220 7.44 15.47 -9.64
CA LEU A 220 6.25 16.18 -10.07
C LEU A 220 5.36 15.27 -10.92
N ILE A 221 4.08 15.16 -10.58
CA ILE A 221 3.11 14.33 -11.30
C ILE A 221 1.95 15.22 -11.76
N VAL A 222 1.60 15.13 -13.05
CA VAL A 222 0.48 15.86 -13.67
C VAL A 222 -0.45 14.86 -14.35
N VAL A 223 -1.75 14.90 -14.04
CA VAL A 223 -2.77 14.06 -14.67
C VAL A 223 -3.92 14.92 -15.15
N GLY A 224 -4.26 14.85 -16.44
CA GLY A 224 -5.36 15.64 -16.99
C GLY A 224 -5.38 15.66 -18.52
N ASN A 225 -6.41 16.28 -19.09
CA ASN A 225 -6.47 16.51 -20.53
C ASN A 225 -5.52 17.67 -20.92
N VAL A 226 -4.22 17.35 -21.02
CA VAL A 226 -3.14 18.31 -21.29
C VAL A 226 -2.28 17.86 -22.46
N ASP A 227 -1.64 18.81 -23.15
CA ASP A 227 -0.57 18.49 -24.10
C ASP A 227 0.70 18.13 -23.34
N ALA A 228 1.02 16.84 -23.28
CA ALA A 228 2.12 16.34 -22.46
C ALA A 228 3.48 16.91 -22.86
N ARG A 229 3.71 17.22 -24.14
CA ARG A 229 4.95 17.84 -24.62
C ARG A 229 5.10 19.26 -24.08
N SER A 230 4.06 20.09 -24.21
CA SER A 230 4.05 21.45 -23.68
C SER A 230 4.21 21.47 -22.16
N VAL A 231 3.57 20.54 -21.45
CA VAL A 231 3.74 20.41 -20.00
C VAL A 231 5.19 20.04 -19.64
N ALA A 232 5.80 19.08 -20.33
CA ALA A 232 7.20 18.71 -20.10
C ALA A 232 8.17 19.88 -20.35
N GLU A 233 7.95 20.66 -21.41
CA GLU A 233 8.73 21.88 -21.70
C GLU A 233 8.57 22.95 -20.61
N GLN A 234 7.34 23.17 -20.13
CA GLN A 234 7.06 24.08 -19.02
C GLN A 234 7.73 23.62 -17.73
N ILE A 235 7.66 22.32 -17.41
CA ILE A 235 8.35 21.74 -16.25
C ILE A 235 9.86 21.99 -16.34
N ASN A 236 10.47 21.70 -17.49
CA ASN A 236 11.90 21.94 -17.69
C ASN A 236 12.26 23.43 -17.51
N LYS A 237 11.46 24.33 -18.08
CA LYS A 237 11.70 25.79 -17.97
C LYS A 237 11.54 26.29 -16.54
N THR A 238 10.54 25.82 -15.81
CA THR A 238 10.20 26.34 -14.48
C THR A 238 11.03 25.70 -13.37
N PHE A 239 11.35 24.41 -13.46
CA PHE A 239 12.08 23.67 -12.43
C PHE A 239 13.56 23.42 -12.76
N GLY A 240 13.99 23.59 -14.02
CA GLY A 240 15.37 23.27 -14.45
C GLY A 240 16.45 24.13 -13.81
N GLU A 241 16.09 25.31 -13.28
CA GLU A 241 17.02 26.20 -12.59
C GLU A 241 17.20 25.87 -11.10
N LEU A 242 16.37 24.98 -10.52
CA LEU A 242 16.49 24.59 -9.12
C LEU A 242 17.89 24.01 -8.84
N LYS A 243 18.40 24.33 -7.66
CA LYS A 243 19.76 24.00 -7.21
C LYS A 243 19.72 23.04 -6.02
N GLY A 244 20.88 22.46 -5.75
CA GLY A 244 21.08 21.51 -4.67
C GLY A 244 21.06 20.07 -5.16
N LYS A 245 21.70 19.21 -4.38
CA LYS A 245 21.74 17.76 -4.58
C LYS A 245 21.89 17.12 -3.21
N ARG A 246 21.22 16.00 -2.95
CA ARG A 246 21.39 15.29 -1.69
C ARG A 246 22.74 14.59 -1.63
N GLU A 247 23.49 14.91 -0.59
CA GLU A 247 24.67 14.14 -0.19
C GLU A 247 24.28 12.93 0.66
N THR A 248 23.21 13.07 1.46
CA THR A 248 22.69 12.01 2.33
C THR A 248 21.40 11.45 1.74
N PRO A 249 21.32 10.12 1.50
CA PRO A 249 20.07 9.48 1.12
C PRO A 249 18.95 9.77 2.12
N ALA A 250 17.70 9.84 1.65
CA ALA A 250 16.56 9.91 2.55
C ALA A 250 16.50 8.65 3.45
N PRO A 251 16.18 8.79 4.75
CA PRO A 251 15.91 7.63 5.59
C PRO A 251 14.76 6.80 5.01
N VAL A 252 14.91 5.47 4.99
CA VAL A 252 13.83 4.58 4.57
C VAL A 252 12.88 4.37 5.73
N PRO A 253 11.59 4.72 5.62
CA PRO A 253 10.64 4.53 6.69
C PRO A 253 10.27 3.05 6.80
N THR A 254 10.55 2.43 7.95
CA THR A 254 10.23 1.03 8.17
C THR A 254 9.44 0.84 9.46
N LEU A 255 8.36 0.08 9.34
CA LEU A 255 7.64 -0.44 10.49
C LEU A 255 8.24 -1.79 10.91
N SER A 256 8.37 -2.01 12.21
CA SER A 256 8.75 -3.32 12.76
C SER A 256 7.62 -4.34 12.57
N PRO A 257 7.90 -5.66 12.55
CA PRO A 257 6.85 -6.66 12.48
C PRO A 257 5.79 -6.44 13.56
N LEU A 258 4.51 -6.61 13.20
CA LEU A 258 3.45 -6.65 14.19
C LEU A 258 3.64 -7.89 15.07
N ARG A 259 3.54 -7.72 16.39
CA ARG A 259 3.59 -8.86 17.33
C ARG A 259 2.27 -9.64 17.25
N ALA A 260 2.37 -10.95 17.14
CA ALA A 260 1.22 -11.87 17.18
C ALA A 260 0.68 -12.02 18.61
N GLU A 261 0.10 -10.94 19.11
CA GLU A 261 -0.47 -10.84 20.46
C GLU A 261 -1.90 -10.32 20.38
N ALA A 262 -2.71 -10.65 21.38
CA ALA A 262 -4.01 -10.01 21.59
C ALA A 262 -3.85 -8.74 22.43
N VAL A 263 -4.30 -7.60 21.90
CA VAL A 263 -4.21 -6.30 22.58
C VAL A 263 -5.53 -5.53 22.48
N SER A 264 -5.92 -4.88 23.57
CA SER A 264 -7.00 -3.89 23.60
C SER A 264 -6.40 -2.47 23.60
N ILE A 265 -7.05 -1.57 22.86
CA ILE A 265 -6.68 -0.17 22.71
C ILE A 265 -7.95 0.68 22.87
N MET A 266 -8.02 1.42 23.97
CA MET A 266 -9.07 2.40 24.21
C MET A 266 -8.89 3.63 23.32
N THR A 267 -9.91 4.00 22.56
CA THR A 267 -9.83 5.08 21.56
C THR A 267 -11.19 5.78 21.36
N ASP A 268 -11.14 7.04 20.92
CA ASP A 268 -12.35 7.79 20.50
C ASP A 268 -12.64 7.60 19.01
N ALA A 269 -11.79 6.85 18.30
CA ALA A 269 -11.90 6.62 16.86
C ALA A 269 -13.02 5.63 16.48
N VAL A 270 -13.58 4.91 17.46
CA VAL A 270 -14.65 3.93 17.25
C VAL A 270 -15.82 4.22 18.18
N ARG A 271 -17.04 3.95 17.71
CA ARG A 271 -18.29 4.12 18.50
C ARG A 271 -18.78 2.83 19.14
N GLN A 272 -18.24 1.70 18.68
CA GLN A 272 -18.49 0.34 19.16
C GLN A 272 -17.18 -0.43 19.05
N ASP A 273 -17.07 -1.56 19.74
CA ASP A 273 -15.87 -2.40 19.66
C ASP A 273 -15.60 -2.82 18.21
N ARG A 274 -14.34 -2.65 17.78
CA ARG A 274 -13.85 -3.15 16.50
C ARG A 274 -12.67 -4.08 16.75
N LEU A 275 -12.89 -5.38 16.57
CA LEU A 275 -11.85 -6.40 16.64
C LEU A 275 -11.30 -6.67 15.25
N SER A 276 -10.00 -6.47 15.06
CA SER A 276 -9.28 -6.80 13.84
C SER A 276 -8.49 -8.10 14.04
N ILE A 277 -8.80 -9.10 13.22
CA ILE A 277 -7.95 -10.28 13.03
C ILE A 277 -6.95 -9.91 11.94
N MET A 278 -5.69 -9.67 12.31
CA MET A 278 -4.73 -9.00 11.43
C MET A 278 -3.49 -9.84 11.15
N TRP A 279 -3.14 -9.91 9.87
CA TRP A 279 -1.90 -10.47 9.37
C TRP A 279 -0.97 -9.34 8.92
N ASP A 280 0.32 -9.45 9.24
CA ASP A 280 1.36 -8.48 8.89
C ASP A 280 2.58 -9.22 8.33
N ALA A 281 3.00 -8.87 7.11
CA ALA A 281 4.13 -9.48 6.44
C ALA A 281 5.07 -8.42 5.84
N PRO A 282 6.36 -8.73 5.66
CA PRO A 282 7.25 -7.86 4.87
C PRO A 282 6.70 -7.69 3.45
N TRP A 283 6.67 -6.46 2.95
CA TRP A 283 6.29 -6.16 1.58
C TRP A 283 7.50 -6.28 0.65
N GLN A 284 7.31 -6.92 -0.50
CA GLN A 284 8.32 -7.02 -1.55
C GLN A 284 7.83 -6.32 -2.81
N PRO A 285 8.63 -5.42 -3.41
CA PRO A 285 8.32 -4.78 -4.68
C PRO A 285 8.00 -5.78 -5.79
N ILE A 286 7.02 -5.47 -6.63
CA ILE A 286 6.58 -6.33 -7.73
C ILE A 286 7.16 -5.79 -9.03
N ARG A 287 8.16 -6.48 -9.59
CA ARG A 287 8.91 -6.05 -10.79
C ARG A 287 8.80 -7.01 -11.98
N GLU A 288 8.34 -8.23 -11.73
CA GLU A 288 8.32 -9.33 -12.69
C GLU A 288 6.98 -10.05 -12.67
N SER A 289 6.59 -10.66 -13.79
CA SER A 289 5.29 -11.31 -13.96
C SER A 289 5.05 -12.43 -12.95
N ALA A 290 6.07 -13.23 -12.61
CA ALA A 290 5.93 -14.28 -11.60
C ALA A 290 5.58 -13.74 -10.20
N ALA A 291 6.15 -12.60 -9.79
CA ALA A 291 5.81 -11.94 -8.54
C ALA A 291 4.38 -11.37 -8.57
N LEU A 292 3.97 -10.80 -9.71
CA LEU A 292 2.62 -10.28 -9.91
C LEU A 292 1.55 -11.39 -9.81
N LEU A 293 1.80 -12.56 -10.43
CA LEU A 293 0.90 -13.71 -10.35
C LEU A 293 0.77 -14.25 -8.92
N ARG A 294 1.89 -14.33 -8.17
CA ARG A 294 1.85 -14.69 -6.74
C ARG A 294 1.04 -13.69 -5.93
N TYR A 295 1.25 -12.40 -6.16
CA TYR A 295 0.48 -11.34 -5.51
C TYR A 295 -1.02 -11.46 -5.80
N TRP A 296 -1.41 -11.66 -7.07
CA TRP A 296 -2.80 -11.82 -7.46
C TRP A 296 -3.47 -13.06 -6.90
N ARG A 297 -2.77 -14.21 -6.80
CA ARG A 297 -3.30 -15.38 -6.09
C ARG A 297 -3.56 -15.06 -4.63
N ALA A 298 -2.58 -14.48 -3.95
CA ALA A 298 -2.71 -14.15 -2.54
C ALA A 298 -3.84 -13.13 -2.31
N ASP A 299 -3.99 -12.16 -3.21
CA ASP A 299 -5.05 -11.15 -3.16
C ASP A 299 -6.44 -11.74 -3.39
N LEU A 300 -6.58 -12.57 -4.42
CA LEU A 300 -7.84 -13.24 -4.69
C LEU A 300 -8.21 -14.21 -3.56
N ALA A 301 -7.26 -14.89 -2.93
CA ALA A 301 -7.52 -15.73 -1.76
C ALA A 301 -8.09 -14.91 -0.59
N ARG A 302 -7.53 -13.73 -0.29
CA ARG A 302 -8.07 -12.87 0.77
C ARG A 302 -9.47 -12.37 0.45
N GLU A 303 -9.71 -11.97 -0.81
CA GLU A 303 -11.03 -11.56 -1.25
C GLU A 303 -12.04 -12.70 -1.16
N ALA A 304 -11.65 -13.90 -1.60
CA ALA A 304 -12.49 -15.09 -1.56
C ALA A 304 -12.86 -15.47 -0.13
N LEU A 305 -11.89 -15.41 0.79
CA LEU A 305 -12.10 -15.63 2.22
C LEU A 305 -13.12 -14.64 2.79
N PHE A 306 -12.94 -13.35 2.52
CA PHE A 306 -13.86 -12.31 3.01
C PHE A 306 -15.27 -12.49 2.44
N TRP A 307 -15.37 -12.75 1.14
CA TRP A 307 -16.63 -13.00 0.45
C TRP A 307 -17.37 -14.22 1.01
N HIS A 308 -16.66 -15.31 1.30
CA HIS A 308 -17.21 -16.50 1.95
C HIS A 308 -17.82 -16.17 3.32
N VAL A 309 -17.06 -15.47 4.19
CA VAL A 309 -17.55 -15.08 5.52
C VAL A 309 -18.78 -14.17 5.41
N GLN A 310 -18.77 -13.18 4.50
CA GLN A 310 -19.93 -12.31 4.27
C GLN A 310 -21.18 -13.10 3.88
N GLN A 311 -21.04 -14.06 2.97
CA GLN A 311 -22.17 -14.91 2.57
C GLN A 311 -22.68 -15.78 3.71
N ALA A 312 -21.77 -16.40 4.47
CA ALA A 312 -22.14 -17.26 5.60
C ALA A 312 -22.92 -16.48 6.67
N LEU A 313 -22.47 -15.27 7.01
CA LEU A 313 -23.16 -14.39 7.96
C LEU A 313 -24.55 -13.96 7.43
N SER A 314 -24.65 -13.63 6.14
CA SER A 314 -25.92 -13.25 5.51
C SER A 314 -26.92 -14.42 5.47
N LYS A 315 -26.48 -15.61 5.05
CA LYS A 315 -27.31 -16.83 5.00
C LYS A 315 -27.85 -17.22 6.38
N ASN A 316 -27.04 -17.03 7.44
CA ASN A 316 -27.42 -17.34 8.81
C ASN A 316 -28.15 -16.20 9.54
N ASN A 317 -28.42 -15.06 8.86
CA ASN A 317 -29.04 -13.88 9.43
C ASN A 317 -28.34 -13.42 10.74
N ALA A 318 -27.01 -13.42 10.72
CA ALA A 318 -26.21 -13.00 11.87
C ALA A 318 -26.51 -11.53 12.20
N LYS A 319 -26.84 -11.26 13.46
CA LYS A 319 -27.16 -9.93 13.97
C LYS A 319 -26.00 -9.35 14.76
N ASP A 320 -25.95 -8.02 14.85
CA ASP A 320 -24.99 -7.30 15.67
C ASP A 320 -23.52 -7.56 15.28
N ILE A 321 -23.28 -7.89 14.01
CA ILE A 321 -21.95 -8.06 13.41
C ILE A 321 -21.82 -7.14 12.20
N GLY A 322 -21.03 -6.08 12.33
CA GLY A 322 -20.49 -5.36 11.19
C GLY A 322 -19.21 -6.02 10.73
N LEU A 323 -19.10 -6.36 9.44
CA LEU A 323 -17.90 -7.00 8.89
C LEU A 323 -17.23 -6.08 7.87
N GLY A 324 -15.93 -5.84 8.05
CA GLY A 324 -15.08 -5.11 7.12
C GLY A 324 -13.82 -5.89 6.78
N PHE A 325 -13.20 -5.54 5.66
CA PHE A 325 -11.90 -6.08 5.28
C PHE A 325 -11.08 -4.99 4.61
N ASP A 326 -9.82 -4.88 5.00
CA ASP A 326 -8.90 -3.97 4.36
C ASP A 326 -7.49 -4.56 4.30
N CYS A 327 -6.79 -4.23 3.22
CA CYS A 327 -5.38 -4.47 3.05
C CYS A 327 -4.68 -3.15 2.73
N ARG A 328 -3.49 -2.96 3.29
CA ARG A 328 -2.64 -1.80 3.05
C ARG A 328 -1.18 -2.20 3.01
N VAL A 329 -0.42 -1.51 2.18
CA VAL A 329 1.04 -1.55 2.22
C VAL A 329 1.50 -0.21 2.78
N LEU A 330 2.21 -0.25 3.90
CA LEU A 330 2.73 0.93 4.59
C LEU A 330 4.13 0.61 5.11
N PHE A 331 5.10 1.48 4.79
CA PHE A 331 6.44 1.44 5.39
C PHE A 331 7.09 0.05 5.31
N LEU A 332 7.05 -0.54 4.11
CA LEU A 332 7.57 -1.87 3.76
C LEU A 332 6.86 -3.07 4.44
N ARG A 333 5.64 -2.88 4.95
CA ARG A 333 4.80 -3.96 5.50
C ARG A 333 3.48 -4.04 4.75
N ALA A 334 3.03 -5.25 4.45
CA ALA A 334 1.67 -5.52 4.01
C ALA A 334 0.84 -5.97 5.22
N GLN A 335 -0.23 -5.24 5.52
CA GLN A 335 -1.20 -5.56 6.56
C GLN A 335 -2.54 -5.82 5.93
N CYS A 336 -3.17 -6.91 6.34
CA CYS A 336 -4.55 -7.23 5.98
C CYS A 336 -5.31 -7.62 7.24
N GLY A 337 -6.52 -7.09 7.39
CA GLY A 337 -7.36 -7.34 8.56
C GLY A 337 -8.80 -7.67 8.19
N ILE A 338 -9.38 -8.65 8.89
CA ILE A 338 -10.84 -8.82 8.95
C ILE A 338 -11.30 -8.09 10.21
N ASN A 339 -12.17 -7.10 10.02
CA ASN A 339 -12.67 -6.22 11.08
C ASN A 339 -14.08 -6.65 11.47
N ILE A 340 -14.28 -6.94 12.75
CA ILE A 340 -15.55 -7.30 13.36
C ILE A 340 -15.97 -6.14 14.24
N GLU A 341 -16.98 -5.40 13.82
CA GLU A 341 -17.65 -4.41 14.64
C GLU A 341 -18.81 -5.08 15.39
N SER A 342 -18.83 -4.93 16.72
CA SER A 342 -19.75 -5.65 17.58
C SER A 342 -20.03 -4.86 18.86
N PRO A 343 -21.21 -5.00 19.48
CA PRO A 343 -21.37 -4.66 20.89
C PRO A 343 -20.42 -5.48 21.77
N ASN A 344 -19.95 -4.87 22.86
CA ASN A 344 -19.01 -5.48 23.80
C ASN A 344 -19.47 -6.85 24.33
N ASP A 345 -20.73 -6.96 24.76
CA ASP A 345 -21.31 -8.20 25.32
C ASP A 345 -21.49 -9.33 24.30
N LYS A 346 -21.42 -9.02 22.99
CA LYS A 346 -21.52 -9.99 21.89
C LYS A 346 -20.17 -10.30 21.23
N LEU A 347 -19.12 -9.56 21.57
CA LEU A 347 -17.85 -9.60 20.85
C LEU A 347 -17.26 -11.00 20.74
N ASN A 348 -17.19 -11.75 21.85
CA ASN A 348 -16.62 -13.10 21.84
C ASN A 348 -17.48 -14.10 21.04
N SER A 349 -18.81 -13.99 21.13
CA SER A 349 -19.74 -14.81 20.32
C SER A 349 -19.58 -14.53 18.82
N ASN A 350 -19.40 -13.25 18.47
CA ASN A 350 -19.25 -12.79 17.09
C ASN A 350 -17.89 -13.19 16.51
N LEU A 351 -16.82 -13.07 17.30
CA LEU A 351 -15.51 -13.65 16.98
C LEU A 351 -15.64 -15.16 16.73
N SER A 352 -16.31 -15.88 17.63
CA SER A 352 -16.52 -17.33 17.53
C SER A 352 -17.22 -17.72 16.23
N THR A 353 -18.19 -16.91 15.79
CA THR A 353 -18.92 -17.12 14.53
C THR A 353 -18.01 -16.91 13.32
N VAL A 354 -17.27 -15.80 13.26
CA VAL A 354 -16.34 -15.53 12.17
C VAL A 354 -15.20 -16.56 12.13
N ALA A 355 -14.58 -16.84 13.27
CA ALA A 355 -13.49 -17.81 13.39
C ALA A 355 -13.88 -19.22 12.93
N ARG A 356 -15.13 -19.65 13.16
CA ARG A 356 -15.63 -20.93 12.64
C ARG A 356 -15.68 -20.97 11.11
N GLU A 357 -16.09 -19.88 10.46
CA GLU A 357 -16.06 -19.82 8.99
C GLU A 357 -14.62 -19.80 8.46
N LEU A 358 -13.71 -19.09 9.14
CA LEU A 358 -12.28 -19.13 8.81
C LEU A 358 -11.70 -20.55 8.96
N ALA A 359 -12.03 -21.25 10.05
CA ALA A 359 -11.60 -22.63 10.28
C ALA A 359 -12.13 -23.58 9.19
N LYS A 360 -13.42 -23.46 8.79
CA LYS A 360 -13.98 -24.26 7.69
C LYS A 360 -13.21 -24.07 6.39
N VAL A 361 -12.88 -22.82 6.02
CA VAL A 361 -12.11 -22.53 4.80
C VAL A 361 -10.68 -23.03 4.92
N ARG A 362 -10.04 -22.90 6.08
CA ARG A 362 -8.71 -23.47 6.31
C ARG A 362 -8.72 -24.99 6.12
N ASP A 363 -9.66 -25.69 6.75
CA ASP A 363 -9.65 -27.15 6.78
C ASP A 363 -10.09 -27.73 5.42
N ASN A 364 -11.18 -27.20 4.86
CA ASN A 364 -11.83 -27.79 3.67
C ASN A 364 -11.56 -27.03 2.37
N GLY A 365 -11.10 -25.78 2.45
CA GLY A 365 -11.07 -24.88 1.30
C GLY A 365 -12.46 -24.33 0.95
N LEU A 366 -12.51 -23.53 -0.11
CA LEU A 366 -13.77 -23.07 -0.71
C LEU A 366 -14.44 -24.18 -1.52
N PRO A 367 -15.78 -24.24 -1.50
CA PRO A 367 -16.56 -25.06 -2.41
C PRO A 367 -16.29 -24.69 -3.88
N GLU A 368 -16.36 -25.67 -4.78
CA GLU A 368 -16.16 -25.47 -6.22
C GLU A 368 -17.18 -24.47 -6.83
N GLU A 369 -18.43 -24.49 -6.35
CA GLU A 369 -19.46 -23.54 -6.77
C GLU A 369 -19.11 -22.09 -6.41
N GLU A 370 -18.61 -21.87 -5.19
CA GLU A 370 -18.16 -20.54 -4.73
C GLU A 370 -16.94 -20.07 -5.52
N PHE A 371 -15.98 -20.96 -5.78
CA PHE A 371 -14.83 -20.68 -6.64
C PHE A 371 -15.27 -20.25 -8.05
N ASN A 372 -16.15 -21.03 -8.69
CA ASN A 372 -16.64 -20.75 -10.04
C ASN A 372 -17.38 -19.41 -10.11
N ALA A 373 -18.21 -19.10 -9.11
CA ALA A 373 -18.91 -17.82 -9.02
C ALA A 373 -17.94 -16.63 -8.87
N LEU A 374 -16.90 -16.78 -8.02
CA LEU A 374 -15.87 -15.76 -7.86
C LEU A 374 -15.09 -15.53 -9.17
N VAL A 375 -14.63 -16.59 -9.84
CA VAL A 375 -13.92 -16.49 -11.11
C VAL A 375 -14.80 -15.87 -12.20
N ALA A 376 -16.09 -16.21 -12.25
CA ALA A 376 -17.04 -15.59 -13.16
C ALA A 376 -17.19 -14.08 -12.90
N GLN A 377 -17.28 -13.67 -11.64
CA GLN A 377 -17.30 -12.26 -11.25
C GLN A 377 -16.02 -11.53 -11.67
N LYS A 378 -14.84 -12.14 -11.45
CA LYS A 378 -13.55 -11.54 -11.84
C LYS A 378 -13.36 -11.43 -13.34
N ASN A 379 -13.86 -12.38 -14.12
CA ASN A 379 -13.91 -12.26 -15.57
C ASN A 379 -14.83 -11.11 -16.01
N LEU A 380 -15.99 -10.94 -15.37
CA LEU A 380 -16.89 -9.81 -15.68
C LEU A 380 -16.27 -8.45 -15.34
N GLU A 381 -15.55 -8.36 -14.22
CA GLU A 381 -14.78 -7.16 -13.86
C GLU A 381 -13.70 -6.86 -14.89
N LEU A 382 -12.95 -7.88 -15.33
CA LEU A 382 -11.90 -7.76 -16.34
C LEU A 382 -12.46 -7.31 -17.71
N GLN A 383 -13.62 -7.81 -18.10
CA GLN A 383 -14.31 -7.38 -19.33
C GLN A 383 -14.69 -5.88 -19.29
N LYS A 384 -14.91 -5.34 -18.10
CA LYS A 384 -15.23 -3.92 -17.89
C LYS A 384 -14.00 -3.04 -17.74
N LEU A 385 -12.78 -3.59 -17.77
CA LEU A 385 -11.52 -2.87 -17.49
C LEU A 385 -11.43 -1.51 -18.19
N PHE A 386 -11.55 -1.48 -19.52
CA PHE A 386 -11.42 -0.23 -20.27
C PHE A 386 -12.58 0.73 -20.05
N ALA A 387 -13.79 0.23 -19.83
CA ALA A 387 -14.95 1.05 -19.52
C ALA A 387 -14.81 1.70 -18.13
N THR A 388 -14.30 0.95 -17.15
CA THR A 388 -13.96 1.46 -15.82
C THR A 388 -12.83 2.47 -15.91
N TYR A 389 -11.74 2.14 -16.62
CA TYR A 389 -10.63 3.06 -16.83
C TYR A 389 -11.14 4.36 -17.43
N ALA A 390 -11.83 4.35 -18.57
CA ALA A 390 -12.33 5.55 -19.24
C ALA A 390 -13.20 6.47 -18.35
N ARG A 391 -13.86 5.92 -17.32
CA ARG A 391 -14.72 6.65 -16.37
C ARG A 391 -14.05 6.99 -15.03
N THR A 392 -12.81 6.56 -14.81
CA THR A 392 -12.10 6.79 -13.54
C THR A 392 -11.61 8.23 -13.47
N ASP A 393 -12.09 9.03 -12.52
CA ASP A 393 -11.70 10.44 -12.38
C ASP A 393 -10.16 10.64 -12.25
N THR A 394 -9.65 11.80 -12.67
CA THR A 394 -8.20 12.11 -12.68
C THR A 394 -7.54 12.07 -11.29
N ASP A 395 -8.27 12.41 -10.22
CA ASP A 395 -7.79 12.33 -8.83
C ASP A 395 -7.61 10.88 -8.36
N ILE A 396 -8.43 9.96 -8.87
CA ILE A 396 -8.29 8.53 -8.59
C ILE A 396 -7.05 7.99 -9.31
N LEU A 397 -6.84 8.36 -10.59
CA LEU A 397 -5.67 7.96 -11.37
C LEU A 397 -4.36 8.42 -10.74
N ILE A 398 -4.26 9.69 -10.33
CA ILE A 398 -3.04 10.21 -9.70
C ILE A 398 -2.78 9.56 -8.33
N SER A 399 -3.84 9.24 -7.58
CA SER A 399 -3.72 8.54 -6.30
C SER A 399 -3.27 7.08 -6.46
N GLN A 400 -3.76 6.39 -7.50
CA GLN A 400 -3.28 5.05 -7.87
C GLN A 400 -1.80 5.08 -8.24
N ARG A 401 -1.37 6.09 -9.03
CA ARG A 401 0.03 6.26 -9.39
C ARG A 401 0.92 6.53 -8.19
N LEU A 402 0.52 7.42 -7.29
CA LEU A 402 1.27 7.69 -6.06
C LEU A 402 1.42 6.43 -5.22
N ARG A 403 0.36 5.62 -5.09
CA ARG A 403 0.40 4.34 -4.38
C ARG A 403 1.34 3.33 -5.05
N SER A 404 1.34 3.26 -6.38
CA SER A 404 2.29 2.42 -7.13
C SER A 404 3.74 2.82 -6.84
N LEU A 405 4.05 4.12 -6.87
CA LEU A 405 5.39 4.64 -6.60
C LEU A 405 5.82 4.35 -5.15
N GLN A 406 4.94 4.61 -4.17
CA GLN A 406 5.21 4.34 -2.76
C GLN A 406 5.42 2.86 -2.47
N ASN A 407 4.61 1.99 -3.07
CA ASN A 407 4.67 0.55 -2.86
C ASN A 407 5.67 -0.15 -3.80
N GLN A 408 6.30 0.58 -4.72
CA GLN A 408 7.20 0.03 -5.74
C GLN A 408 6.56 -1.13 -6.52
N VAL A 409 5.30 -0.96 -6.90
CA VAL A 409 4.57 -1.88 -7.78
C VAL A 409 4.61 -1.30 -9.18
N VAL A 410 5.14 -2.05 -10.15
CA VAL A 410 5.15 -1.58 -11.54
C VAL A 410 3.71 -1.46 -12.05
N ASP A 411 3.27 -0.24 -12.35
CA ASP A 411 2.06 0.00 -13.13
C ASP A 411 2.30 -0.46 -14.56
N ILE A 412 1.51 -1.43 -15.01
CA ILE A 412 1.62 -2.00 -16.35
C ILE A 412 0.55 -1.45 -17.29
N ALA A 413 0.85 -1.46 -18.59
CA ALA A 413 -0.09 -1.05 -19.62
C ALA A 413 -1.44 -1.80 -19.48
N PRO A 414 -2.60 -1.13 -19.64
CA PRO A 414 -3.91 -1.77 -19.51
C PRO A 414 -4.10 -3.02 -20.38
N GLU A 415 -3.54 -3.05 -21.59
CA GLU A 415 -3.56 -4.21 -22.48
C GLU A 415 -2.73 -5.37 -21.94
N GLN A 416 -1.54 -5.08 -21.39
CA GLN A 416 -0.70 -6.09 -20.75
C GLN A 416 -1.38 -6.62 -19.48
N TYR A 417 -1.96 -5.74 -18.67
CA TYR A 417 -2.77 -6.12 -17.51
C TYR A 417 -3.91 -7.04 -17.92
N GLN A 418 -4.67 -6.69 -18.96
CA GLN A 418 -5.80 -7.48 -19.42
C GLN A 418 -5.37 -8.89 -19.81
N ARG A 419 -4.32 -9.01 -20.63
CA ARG A 419 -3.78 -10.30 -21.07
C ARG A 419 -3.31 -11.14 -19.88
N LEU A 420 -2.41 -10.59 -19.06
CA LEU A 420 -1.86 -11.31 -17.91
C LEU A 420 -2.95 -11.72 -16.91
N ARG A 421 -3.94 -10.85 -16.67
CA ARG A 421 -5.05 -11.13 -15.77
C ARG A 421 -5.99 -12.19 -16.34
N GLN A 422 -6.23 -12.19 -17.66
CA GLN A 422 -7.02 -13.23 -18.32
C GLN A 422 -6.33 -14.59 -18.23
N ASP A 423 -5.04 -14.65 -18.54
CA ASP A 423 -4.23 -15.87 -18.44
C ASP A 423 -4.21 -16.41 -17.01
N PHE A 424 -4.03 -15.50 -16.04
CA PHE A 424 -4.14 -15.81 -14.61
C PHE A 424 -5.49 -16.46 -14.27
N LEU A 425 -6.61 -15.82 -14.63
CA LEU A 425 -7.95 -16.33 -14.32
C LEU A 425 -8.25 -17.66 -15.01
N ASN A 426 -7.77 -17.86 -16.24
CA ASN A 426 -7.96 -19.11 -16.98
C ASN A 426 -7.14 -20.28 -16.42
N SER A 427 -5.97 -19.98 -15.83
CA SER A 427 -5.08 -20.99 -15.26
C SER A 427 -5.37 -21.33 -13.80
N LEU A 428 -6.18 -20.53 -13.13
CA LEU A 428 -6.48 -20.69 -11.71
C LEU A 428 -7.39 -21.90 -11.50
N THR A 429 -7.03 -22.77 -10.56
CA THR A 429 -7.88 -23.88 -10.10
C THR A 429 -8.31 -23.68 -8.65
N VAL A 430 -9.37 -24.39 -8.25
CA VAL A 430 -9.86 -24.37 -6.87
C VAL A 430 -8.82 -24.92 -5.90
N GLU A 431 -8.02 -25.91 -6.29
CA GLU A 431 -6.95 -26.47 -5.48
C GLU A 431 -5.85 -25.44 -5.22
N MET A 432 -5.46 -24.68 -6.25
CA MET A 432 -4.46 -23.62 -6.12
C MET A 432 -4.93 -22.54 -5.15
N LEU A 433 -6.18 -22.07 -5.30
CA LEU A 433 -6.75 -21.06 -4.42
C LEU A 433 -6.89 -21.58 -2.97
N ASN A 434 -7.33 -22.83 -2.80
CA ASN A 434 -7.47 -23.47 -1.49
C ASN A 434 -6.13 -23.70 -0.80
N GLN A 435 -5.06 -23.96 -1.56
CA GLN A 435 -3.71 -24.01 -1.01
C GLN A 435 -3.26 -22.64 -0.46
N ASP A 436 -3.49 -21.55 -1.22
CA ASP A 436 -3.16 -20.20 -0.77
C ASP A 436 -3.99 -19.78 0.45
N LEU A 437 -5.29 -20.11 0.47
CA LEU A 437 -6.18 -19.89 1.63
C LEU A 437 -5.67 -20.59 2.88
N ARG A 438 -5.32 -21.87 2.77
CA ARG A 438 -4.69 -22.64 3.86
C ARG A 438 -3.43 -21.98 4.35
N GLN A 439 -2.52 -21.63 3.44
CA GLN A 439 -1.25 -21.01 3.80
C GLN A 439 -1.44 -19.69 4.55
N GLN A 440 -2.38 -18.85 4.11
CA GLN A 440 -2.70 -17.58 4.76
C GLN A 440 -3.32 -17.77 6.14
N LEU A 441 -4.30 -18.68 6.26
CA LEU A 441 -4.99 -18.97 7.52
C LEU A 441 -4.14 -19.76 8.53
N SER A 442 -3.01 -20.31 8.08
CA SER A 442 -1.99 -20.93 8.95
C SER A 442 -0.89 -19.97 9.40
N GLN A 443 -0.86 -18.72 8.92
CA GLN A 443 0.08 -17.73 9.44
C GLN A 443 -0.35 -17.22 10.82
N GLU A 444 0.64 -16.85 11.63
CA GLU A 444 0.40 -16.12 12.87
C GLU A 444 -0.36 -14.82 12.58
N MET A 445 -1.26 -14.46 13.49
CA MET A 445 -2.06 -13.24 13.41
C MET A 445 -2.06 -12.53 14.76
N ALA A 446 -2.46 -11.26 14.75
CA ALA A 446 -2.72 -10.48 15.95
C ALA A 446 -4.22 -10.16 16.09
N LEU A 447 -4.74 -10.22 17.33
CA LEU A 447 -6.06 -9.72 17.67
C LEU A 447 -5.93 -8.30 18.19
N ILE A 448 -6.35 -7.32 17.40
CA ILE A 448 -6.32 -5.91 17.80
C ILE A 448 -7.75 -5.46 18.08
N LEU A 449 -8.07 -5.21 19.34
CA LEU A 449 -9.37 -4.67 19.73
C LEU A 449 -9.27 -3.16 19.93
N LEU A 450 -10.03 -2.39 19.16
CA LEU A 450 -10.29 -0.99 19.43
C LEU A 450 -11.59 -0.87 20.22
N GLN A 451 -11.54 -0.30 21.41
CA GLN A 451 -12.70 -0.11 22.28
C GLN A 451 -13.02 1.38 22.47
N PRO A 452 -14.30 1.78 22.51
CA PRO A 452 -14.68 3.14 22.88
C PRO A 452 -14.20 3.48 24.30
N LYS A 453 -13.70 4.71 24.49
CA LYS A 453 -13.35 5.17 25.84
C LYS A 453 -14.57 5.17 26.76
N GLY A 454 -14.39 4.69 27.98
CA GLY A 454 -15.42 4.63 29.02
C GLY A 454 -16.14 3.28 29.11
N GLU A 455 -15.95 2.39 28.14
CA GLU A 455 -16.36 1.00 28.28
C GLU A 455 -15.42 0.20 29.20
N PRO A 456 -15.91 -0.85 29.88
CA PRO A 456 -15.04 -1.80 30.57
C PRO A 456 -14.05 -2.45 29.60
N GLU A 457 -12.78 -2.53 30.02
CA GLU A 457 -11.75 -3.20 29.23
C GLU A 457 -12.10 -4.68 29.05
N PHE A 458 -12.10 -5.12 27.78
CA PHE A 458 -12.41 -6.49 27.44
C PHE A 458 -11.25 -7.41 27.82
N ASN A 459 -11.56 -8.61 28.32
CA ASN A 459 -10.54 -9.60 28.62
C ASN A 459 -9.99 -10.23 27.34
N MET A 460 -8.89 -9.70 26.81
CA MET A 460 -8.26 -10.20 25.59
C MET A 460 -7.81 -11.66 25.67
N LYS A 461 -7.56 -12.21 26.87
CA LYS A 461 -7.22 -13.64 27.03
C LYS A 461 -8.40 -14.54 26.67
N GLU A 462 -9.62 -14.09 26.90
CA GLU A 462 -10.83 -14.84 26.54
C GLU A 462 -11.02 -14.92 25.02
N LEU A 463 -10.80 -13.79 24.32
CA LEU A 463 -10.84 -13.76 22.85
C LEU A 463 -9.73 -14.63 22.25
N GLN A 464 -8.51 -14.54 22.79
CA GLN A 464 -7.39 -15.38 22.34
C GLN A 464 -7.69 -16.87 22.57
N ALA A 465 -8.18 -17.26 23.75
CA ALA A 465 -8.53 -18.65 24.03
C ALA A 465 -9.65 -19.17 23.10
N THR A 466 -10.66 -18.35 22.83
CA THR A 466 -11.74 -18.70 21.90
C THR A 466 -11.22 -18.87 20.48
N TRP A 467 -10.34 -17.98 20.03
CA TRP A 467 -9.65 -18.11 18.75
C TRP A 467 -8.83 -19.41 18.70
N ASP A 468 -7.95 -19.63 19.67
CA ASP A 468 -7.03 -20.77 19.71
C ASP A 468 -7.80 -22.10 19.73
N GLN A 469 -8.93 -22.16 20.45
CA GLN A 469 -9.77 -23.34 20.49
C GLN A 469 -10.38 -23.67 19.12
N ILE A 470 -10.82 -22.66 18.37
CA ILE A 470 -11.49 -22.85 17.07
C ILE A 470 -10.46 -23.06 15.96
N MET A 471 -9.36 -22.32 16.03
CA MET A 471 -8.30 -22.28 15.04
C MET A 471 -7.13 -23.20 15.40
N ALA A 472 -7.29 -24.10 16.38
CA ALA A 472 -6.36 -25.22 16.54
C ALA A 472 -6.32 -26.05 15.24
N PRO A 473 -5.13 -26.50 14.79
CA PRO A 473 -5.04 -27.43 13.66
C PRO A 473 -5.81 -28.70 14.01
N VAL A 474 -6.63 -29.21 13.10
CA VAL A 474 -7.19 -30.55 13.24
C VAL A 474 -6.00 -31.51 13.21
N THR A 475 -5.64 -32.08 14.37
CA THR A 475 -4.69 -33.20 14.41
C THR A 475 -5.31 -34.29 13.56
N ALA A 476 -4.64 -34.68 12.48
CA ALA A 476 -5.03 -35.85 11.72
C ALA A 476 -5.15 -36.99 12.73
N ALA A 477 -6.38 -37.41 13.01
CA ALA A 477 -6.65 -38.52 13.89
C ALA A 477 -5.78 -39.67 13.38
N ALA A 478 -4.88 -40.14 14.24
CA ALA A 478 -4.09 -41.33 13.95
C ALA A 478 -5.09 -42.41 13.56
N THR A 479 -5.15 -42.72 12.27
CA THR A 479 -5.72 -43.97 11.78
C THR A 479 -4.88 -45.04 12.44
N SER A 480 -5.38 -45.57 13.56
CA SER A 480 -4.94 -46.83 14.12
C SER A 480 -5.17 -47.85 13.03
N VAL A 481 -4.12 -48.14 12.27
CA VAL A 481 -4.04 -49.36 11.49
C VAL A 481 -3.99 -50.47 12.52
N GLU A 482 -5.15 -51.05 12.82
CA GLU A 482 -5.23 -52.39 13.40
C GLU A 482 -4.44 -53.29 12.46
N THR A 483 -3.25 -53.66 12.90
CA THR A 483 -2.45 -54.72 12.30
C THR A 483 -3.05 -56.02 12.82
N ASP A 484 -4.11 -56.45 12.15
CA ASP A 484 -4.58 -57.82 12.21
C ASP A 484 -3.71 -58.63 11.24
N ASP A 485 -2.80 -59.43 11.78
CA ASP A 485 -2.41 -60.70 11.19
C ASP A 485 -1.52 -61.47 12.19
N ALA A 486 -2.19 -62.25 13.02
CA ALA A 486 -1.61 -63.41 13.66
C ALA A 486 -1.59 -64.57 12.67
N HIS A 487 -0.41 -65.12 12.36
CA HIS A 487 -0.24 -66.55 12.05
C HIS A 487 1.24 -66.97 12.10
N PRO A 488 1.54 -68.27 12.31
CA PRO A 488 2.54 -68.72 13.27
C PRO A 488 3.86 -69.13 12.64
N GLU A 489 4.96 -68.94 13.38
CA GLU A 489 6.26 -69.50 13.05
C GLU A 489 6.21 -71.04 13.06
N VAL A 490 6.39 -71.63 11.88
CA VAL A 490 6.82 -73.01 11.73
C VAL A 490 8.28 -72.98 11.26
N THR A 491 9.13 -73.42 12.18
CA THR A 491 10.53 -73.84 12.02
C THR A 491 10.75 -74.71 10.79
N ASP A 492 11.86 -74.50 10.07
CA ASP A 492 12.70 -75.62 9.61
C ASP A 492 14.08 -75.22 9.00
N ILE A 493 15.15 -75.83 9.58
CA ILE A 493 16.40 -76.32 8.94
C ILE A 493 17.62 -75.33 8.85
N PRO A 494 18.91 -75.77 9.02
CA PRO A 494 19.58 -76.41 10.17
C PRO A 494 20.98 -75.77 10.45
N ALA A 495 21.76 -76.32 11.40
CA ALA A 495 23.13 -75.86 11.70
C ALA A 495 24.24 -76.63 10.96
N ALA A 496 25.28 -75.91 10.49
CA ALA A 496 26.70 -76.29 10.33
C ALA A 496 27.42 -75.10 9.63
N GLN A 497 28.59 -74.59 10.00
CA GLN A 497 29.75 -75.09 10.74
C GLN A 497 30.47 -73.93 11.45
#